data_AF-A0A9Q0BSL4-F1
#
_entry.id   AF-A0A9Q0BSL4-F1
#
_cell.length_a   1.000
_cell.length_b   1.000
_cell.length_c   1.000
_cell.angle_alpha   90.00
_cell.angle_beta   90.00
_cell.angle_gamma   90.00
#
_symmetry.space_group_name_H-M   'P 1'
#
loop_
_entity.id
_entity.type
_entity.pdbx_description
1 polymer ?
#
loop_
_entity_poly.entity_id
_entity_poly.type
_entity_poly.pdbx_seq_one_letter_code
_entity_poly.pdbx_strand_id
1 'polypeptide(L)'
;MPILKKFCFCFSLRTGALIIAYSSLFIDITDALLTMYTKEKLCFEVLIIMIISTIWNIVSDMVLMTAIYRQNPNLLPVHLVTCLGSLILRMISHMLTAAVAEPDYLMVAYAFFMMGYIAADVLIVLSYYHSEV
;
A
#
# COMPACT_ATOMS: atom_id res chain seq x y z
N MET A 1 -16.87 11.89 -9.05
CA MET A 1 -16.70 12.19 -10.50
C MET A 1 -17.00 10.95 -11.35
N PRO A 2 -17.60 11.08 -12.55
CA PRO A 2 -18.44 10.04 -13.18
C PRO A 2 -17.71 9.01 -14.07
N ILE A 3 -16.38 9.03 -14.15
CA ILE A 3 -15.62 8.16 -15.08
C ILE A 3 -15.61 6.69 -14.62
N LEU A 4 -15.54 6.43 -13.31
CA LEU A 4 -15.59 5.07 -12.75
C LEU A 4 -16.98 4.42 -12.84
N LYS A 5 -18.05 5.22 -12.92
CA LYS A 5 -19.42 4.70 -12.97
C LYS A 5 -19.72 3.95 -14.28
N LYS A 6 -18.97 4.24 -15.36
CA LYS A 6 -19.18 3.65 -16.69
C LYS A 6 -18.33 2.41 -16.97
N PHE A 7 -17.19 2.22 -16.31
CA PHE A 7 -16.29 1.09 -16.56
C PHE A 7 -16.47 -0.09 -15.59
N CYS A 8 -17.25 0.06 -14.52
CA CYS A 8 -17.43 -0.98 -13.48
C CYS A 8 -18.89 -1.46 -13.38
N PHE A 9 -19.57 -1.72 -14.51
CA PHE A 9 -20.96 -2.17 -14.52
C PHE A 9 -21.19 -3.60 -13.95
N CYS A 10 -20.12 -4.34 -13.59
CA CYS A 10 -20.23 -5.71 -13.05
C CYS A 10 -19.54 -5.93 -11.69
N PHE A 11 -18.80 -4.98 -11.12
CA PHE A 11 -18.13 -5.14 -9.82
C PHE A 11 -18.57 -4.06 -8.84
N SER A 12 -19.07 -4.50 -7.68
CA SER A 12 -19.35 -3.60 -6.57
C SER A 12 -18.05 -2.95 -6.08
N LEU A 13 -18.07 -1.64 -5.82
CA LEU A 13 -16.94 -0.90 -5.22
C LEU A 13 -16.48 -1.54 -3.91
N ARG A 14 -17.41 -2.13 -3.15
CA ARG A 14 -17.11 -2.92 -1.94
C ARG A 14 -16.26 -4.15 -2.24
N THR A 15 -16.55 -4.85 -3.34
CA THR A 15 -15.75 -6.01 -3.79
C THR A 15 -14.36 -5.55 -4.23
N GLY A 16 -14.26 -4.41 -4.92
CA GLY A 16 -12.97 -3.80 -5.28
C GLY A 16 -12.12 -3.45 -4.05
N ALA A 17 -12.72 -2.82 -3.03
CA ALA A 17 -12.04 -2.50 -1.78
C ALA A 17 -11.60 -3.75 -1.01
N LEU A 18 -12.41 -4.82 -1.00
CA LEU A 18 -12.03 -6.11 -0.42
C LEU A 18 -10.86 -6.76 -1.16
N ILE A 19 -10.89 -6.76 -2.50
CA ILE A 19 -9.80 -7.31 -3.31
C ILE A 19 -8.50 -6.60 -2.96
N ILE A 20 -8.51 -5.26 -2.90
CA ILE A 20 -7.34 -4.47 -2.53
C ILE A 20 -6.84 -4.79 -1.13
N ALA A 21 -7.73 -4.86 -0.15
CA ALA A 21 -7.35 -5.16 1.22
C ALA A 21 -6.63 -6.53 1.33
N TYR A 22 -7.11 -7.54 0.61
CA TYR A 22 -6.47 -8.85 0.57
C TYR A 22 -5.18 -8.88 -0.25
N SER A 23 -5.14 -8.22 -1.42
CA SER A 23 -3.93 -8.16 -2.23
C SER A 23 -2.84 -7.31 -1.58
N SER A 24 -3.21 -6.29 -0.79
CA SER A 24 -2.28 -5.43 -0.06
C SER A 24 -1.57 -6.22 1.04
N LEU A 25 -2.32 -7.02 1.81
CA LEU A 25 -1.73 -7.96 2.78
C LEU A 25 -0.76 -8.95 2.13
N PHE A 26 -1.10 -9.47 0.94
CA PHE A 26 -0.21 -10.36 0.20
C PHE A 26 1.07 -9.64 -0.24
N ILE A 27 0.95 -8.40 -0.70
CA ILE A 27 2.09 -7.56 -1.07
C ILE A 27 2.96 -7.26 0.15
N ASP A 28 2.38 -6.98 1.32
CA ASP A 28 3.14 -6.74 2.54
C ASP A 28 3.90 -7.97 3.03
N ILE A 29 3.31 -9.17 2.90
CA ILE A 29 4.03 -10.43 3.17
C ILE A 29 5.20 -10.58 2.18
N THR A 30 4.97 -10.27 0.90
CA THR A 30 6.01 -10.36 -0.13
C THR A 30 7.13 -9.33 0.12
N ASP A 31 6.80 -8.13 0.56
CA ASP A 31 7.74 -7.07 0.95
C ASP A 31 8.58 -7.50 2.16
N ALA A 32 7.95 -8.08 3.19
CA ALA A 32 8.67 -8.62 4.35
C ALA A 32 9.68 -9.71 3.94
N LEU A 33 9.26 -10.62 3.05
CA LEU A 33 10.13 -11.69 2.53
C LEU A 33 11.29 -11.13 1.70
N LEU A 34 11.02 -10.14 0.83
CA LEU A 34 12.05 -9.48 0.04
C LEU A 34 13.06 -8.78 0.95
N THR A 35 12.58 -8.07 1.96
CA THR A 35 13.42 -7.38 2.97
C THR A 35 14.32 -8.36 3.71
N MET A 36 13.81 -9.54 4.08
CA MET A 36 14.61 -10.61 4.69
C MET A 36 15.68 -11.16 3.75
N TYR A 37 15.38 -11.27 2.46
CA TYR A 37 16.32 -11.74 1.44
C TYR A 37 17.41 -10.71 1.15
N THR A 38 17.07 -9.42 1.12
CA THR A 38 18.00 -8.33 0.79
C THR A 38 18.71 -7.74 2.01
N LYS A 39 18.47 -8.27 3.21
CA LYS A 39 19.02 -7.75 4.48
C LYS A 39 20.54 -7.57 4.49
N GLU A 40 21.27 -8.43 3.78
CA GLU A 40 22.75 -8.40 3.75
C GLU A 40 23.30 -7.28 2.86
N LYS A 41 22.49 -6.76 1.94
CA LYS A 41 22.85 -5.67 1.02
C LYS A 41 22.44 -4.29 1.53
N LEU A 42 21.62 -4.22 2.56
CA LEU A 42 21.03 -2.98 3.07
C LEU A 42 21.72 -2.51 4.35
N CYS A 43 21.93 -1.19 4.48
CA CYS A 43 22.34 -0.60 5.74
C CYS A 43 21.27 -0.82 6.82
N PHE A 44 21.72 -0.96 8.07
CA PHE A 44 20.86 -1.20 9.23
C PHE A 44 19.75 -0.13 9.39
N GLU A 45 20.07 1.14 9.14
CA GLU A 45 19.09 2.24 9.22
C GLU A 45 17.97 2.10 8.18
N VAL A 46 18.32 1.78 6.94
CA VAL A 46 17.36 1.56 5.84
C VAL A 46 16.48 0.35 6.15
N LEU A 47 17.09 -0.72 6.68
CA LEU A 47 16.39 -1.94 7.07
C LEU A 47 15.34 -1.67 8.16
N ILE A 48 15.67 -0.87 9.18
CA ILE A 48 14.72 -0.49 10.24
C ILE A 48 13.53 0.28 9.66
N ILE A 49 13.79 1.26 8.79
CA ILE A 49 12.72 2.07 8.18
C ILE A 49 11.78 1.18 7.36
N MET A 50 12.32 0.23 6.60
CA MET A 50 11.52 -0.74 5.85
C MET A 50 10.65 -1.59 6.77
N ILE A 51 11.21 -2.18 7.84
CA ILE A 51 10.45 -3.02 8.79
C ILE A 51 9.31 -2.21 9.43
N ILE A 52 9.59 -0.99 9.88
CA ILE A 52 8.57 -0.11 10.48
C ILE A 52 7.47 0.19 9.45
N SER A 53 7.83 0.50 8.22
CA SER A 53 6.88 0.77 7.14
C SER A 53 6.01 -0.45 6.82
N THR A 54 6.57 -1.66 6.74
CA THR A 54 5.80 -2.89 6.49
C THR A 54 4.81 -3.16 7.62
N ILE A 55 5.22 -3.02 8.89
CA ILE A 55 4.32 -3.18 10.04
C ILE A 55 3.20 -2.14 9.99
N TRP A 56 3.53 -0.89 9.66
CA TRP A 56 2.56 0.19 9.54
C TRP A 56 1.53 -0.08 8.44
N ASN A 57 1.96 -0.66 7.32
CA ASN A 57 1.09 -1.01 6.20
C ASN A 57 0.13 -2.16 6.56
N ILE A 58 0.61 -3.20 7.24
CA ILE A 58 -0.24 -4.30 7.74
C ILE A 58 -1.33 -3.77 8.67
N VAL A 59 -0.99 -2.81 9.55
CA VAL A 59 -1.98 -2.17 10.43
C VAL A 59 -3.01 -1.38 9.59
N SER A 60 -2.56 -0.65 8.57
CA SER A 60 -3.44 0.07 7.64
C SER A 60 -4.43 -0.87 6.95
N ASP A 61 -3.98 -2.02 6.47
CA ASP A 61 -4.83 -3.01 5.80
C ASP A 61 -5.84 -3.66 6.76
N MET A 62 -5.44 -3.91 8.00
CA MET A 62 -6.35 -4.38 9.05
C MET A 62 -7.46 -3.36 9.33
N VAL A 63 -7.14 -2.05 9.30
CA VAL A 63 -8.14 -0.98 9.41
C VAL A 63 -9.09 -0.98 8.22
N LEU A 64 -8.58 -1.13 6.99
CA LEU A 64 -9.42 -1.22 5.78
C LEU A 64 -10.38 -2.41 5.84
N MET A 65 -9.87 -3.59 6.19
CA MET A 65 -10.66 -4.80 6.38
C MET A 65 -11.76 -4.58 7.43
N THR A 66 -11.40 -3.99 8.56
CA THR A 66 -12.35 -3.67 9.62
C THR A 66 -13.42 -2.68 9.14
N ALA A 67 -13.04 -1.66 8.37
CA ALA A 67 -13.97 -0.68 7.79
C ALA A 67 -14.99 -1.36 6.87
N ILE A 68 -14.57 -2.30 6.03
CA ILE A 68 -15.44 -2.98 5.08
C ILE A 68 -16.34 -4.04 5.76
N TYR A 69 -15.81 -4.82 6.70
CA TYR A 69 -16.58 -5.83 7.42
C TYR A 69 -17.60 -5.23 8.39
N ARG A 70 -17.23 -4.16 9.11
CA ARG A 70 -18.14 -3.45 10.01
C ARG A 70 -19.00 -2.40 9.31
N GLN A 71 -18.87 -2.25 7.99
CA GLN A 71 -19.58 -1.24 7.19
C GLN A 71 -19.49 0.17 7.82
N ASN A 72 -18.30 0.53 8.33
CA ASN A 72 -18.08 1.79 9.02
C ASN A 72 -17.20 2.71 8.16
N PRO A 73 -17.79 3.63 7.37
CA PRO A 73 -17.05 4.48 6.44
C PRO A 73 -16.11 5.47 7.14
N ASN A 74 -16.31 5.75 8.43
CA ASN A 74 -15.44 6.66 9.20
C ASN A 74 -14.02 6.11 9.40
N LEU A 75 -13.81 4.80 9.20
CA LEU A 75 -12.48 4.18 9.28
C LEU A 75 -11.71 4.22 7.95
N LEU A 76 -12.37 4.50 6.83
CA LEU A 76 -11.72 4.58 5.51
C LEU A 76 -10.69 5.73 5.43
N PRO A 77 -10.98 6.95 5.95
CA PRO A 77 -9.97 8.01 6.01
C PRO A 77 -8.76 7.63 6.86
N VAL A 78 -8.94 6.83 7.92
CA VAL A 78 -7.84 6.37 8.77
C VAL A 78 -6.91 5.45 7.98
N HIS A 79 -7.47 4.52 7.19
CA HIS A 79 -6.68 3.71 6.27
C HIS A 79 -5.94 4.58 5.25
N LEU A 80 -6.62 5.54 4.59
CA LEU A 80 -6.00 6.43 3.60
C LEU A 80 -4.79 7.19 4.18
N VAL A 81 -4.92 7.76 5.37
CA VAL A 81 -3.82 8.49 6.02
C VAL A 81 -2.67 7.55 6.41
N THR A 82 -2.99 6.36 6.93
CA THR A 82 -1.96 5.40 7.35
C THR A 82 -1.22 4.77 6.16
N CYS A 83 -1.92 4.47 5.06
CA CYS A 83 -1.36 3.98 3.80
C CYS A 83 -0.43 5.04 3.16
N LEU A 84 -0.86 6.30 3.10
CA LEU A 84 -0.02 7.41 2.62
C LEU A 84 1.23 7.63 3.50
N GLY A 85 1.09 7.51 4.83
CA GLY A 85 2.22 7.58 5.75
C GLY A 85 3.24 6.47 5.50
N SER A 86 2.78 5.23 5.29
CA SER A 86 3.63 4.10 4.91
C SER A 86 4.35 4.35 3.59
N LEU A 87 3.64 4.86 2.57
CA LEU A 87 4.23 5.19 1.26
C LEU A 87 5.39 6.19 1.40
N ILE A 88 5.23 7.24 2.21
CA ILE A 88 6.28 8.24 2.43
C ILE A 88 7.53 7.58 3.04
N LEU A 89 7.36 6.70 4.03
CA LEU A 89 8.49 5.96 4.63
C LEU A 89 9.19 5.05 3.61
N ARG A 90 8.43 4.33 2.77
CA ARG A 90 8.98 3.51 1.67
C ARG A 90 9.73 4.36 0.63
N MET A 91 9.20 5.53 0.26
CA MET A 91 9.88 6.43 -0.68
C MET A 91 11.20 6.94 -0.11
N ILE A 92 11.23 7.32 1.17
CA ILE A 92 12.48 7.72 1.85
C ILE A 92 13.49 6.58 1.81
N SER A 93 13.05 5.35 2.12
CA SER A 93 13.91 4.16 2.07
C SER A 93 14.50 3.95 0.67
N HIS A 94 13.67 3.96 -0.38
CA HIS A 94 14.15 3.81 -1.76
C HIS A 94 15.08 4.94 -2.21
N MET A 95 14.85 6.18 -1.79
CA MET A 95 15.77 7.30 -2.06
C MET A 95 17.13 7.09 -1.37
N LEU A 96 17.14 6.62 -0.12
CA LEU A 96 18.37 6.30 0.61
C LEU A 96 19.13 5.13 -0.04
N THR A 97 18.42 4.09 -0.47
CA THR A 97 19.04 2.97 -1.19
C THR A 97 19.65 3.42 -2.52
N ALA A 98 18.96 4.28 -3.28
CA ALA A 98 19.45 4.83 -4.54
C ALA A 98 20.68 5.74 -4.37
N ALA A 99 20.86 6.34 -3.20
CA ALA A 99 22.02 7.20 -2.91
C ALA A 99 23.28 6.42 -2.53
N VAL A 100 23.15 5.19 -2.02
CA VAL A 100 24.26 4.42 -1.44
C VAL A 100 24.70 3.25 -2.33
N ALA A 101 23.78 2.67 -3.11
CA ALA A 101 24.05 1.46 -3.89
C ALA A 101 24.16 1.74 -5.40
N GLU A 102 24.88 0.86 -6.11
CA GLU A 102 24.73 0.77 -7.57
C GLU A 102 23.27 0.45 -7.92
N PRO A 103 22.71 1.03 -9.00
CA PRO A 103 21.30 0.89 -9.31
C PRO A 103 20.96 -0.58 -9.65
N ASP A 104 20.31 -1.26 -8.71
CA ASP A 104 19.68 -2.56 -8.97
C ASP A 104 18.32 -2.31 -9.65
N TYR A 105 18.26 -2.58 -10.96
CA TYR A 105 17.05 -2.41 -11.78
C TYR A 105 15.84 -3.16 -11.20
N LEU A 106 16.04 -4.25 -10.45
CA LEU A 106 14.97 -4.99 -9.81
C LEU A 106 14.32 -4.17 -8.68
N MET A 107 15.13 -3.50 -7.85
CA MET A 107 14.62 -2.61 -6.79
C MET A 107 13.90 -1.38 -7.36
N VAL A 108 14.38 -0.84 -8.48
CA VAL A 108 13.72 0.28 -9.17
C VAL A 108 12.35 -0.13 -9.73
N ALA A 109 12.29 -1.28 -10.42
CA ALA A 109 11.02 -1.81 -10.94
C ALA A 109 10.03 -2.13 -9.81
N TYR A 110 10.53 -2.71 -8.71
CA TYR A 110 9.75 -2.96 -7.51
C TYR A 110 9.16 -1.68 -6.92
N ALA A 111 9.97 -0.64 -6.73
CA ALA A 111 9.52 0.65 -6.22
C ALA A 111 8.43 1.28 -7.12
N PHE A 112 8.60 1.20 -8.44
CA PHE A 112 7.60 1.69 -9.39
C PHE A 112 6.28 0.93 -9.30
N PHE A 113 6.32 -0.40 -9.20
CA PHE A 113 5.14 -1.23 -9.02
C PHE A 113 4.40 -0.91 -7.72
N MET A 114 5.14 -0.77 -6.61
CA MET A 114 4.58 -0.44 -5.30
C MET A 114 3.88 0.93 -5.29
N MET A 115 4.49 1.95 -5.89
CA MET A 115 3.87 3.26 -6.03
C MET A 115 2.59 3.21 -6.87
N GLY A 116 2.60 2.49 -7.99
CA GLY A 116 1.42 2.30 -8.83
C GLY A 116 0.30 1.56 -8.11
N TYR A 117 0.64 0.54 -7.32
CA TYR A 117 -0.31 -0.21 -6.51
C TYR A 117 -0.99 0.67 -5.46
N ILE A 118 -0.21 1.43 -4.69
CA ILE A 118 -0.73 2.32 -3.64
C ILE A 118 -1.60 3.43 -4.25
N ALA A 119 -1.26 3.94 -5.44
CA ALA A 119 -2.10 4.90 -6.15
C ALA A 119 -3.46 4.29 -6.53
N ALA A 120 -3.49 3.03 -6.98
CA ALA A 120 -4.72 2.32 -7.30
C ALA A 120 -5.57 2.04 -6.05
N ASP A 121 -4.93 1.65 -4.94
CA ASP A 121 -5.56 1.47 -3.63
C ASP A 121 -6.28 2.75 -3.18
N VAL A 122 -5.54 3.86 -3.05
CA VAL A 122 -6.09 5.16 -2.64
C VAL A 122 -7.26 5.57 -3.54
N LEU A 123 -7.16 5.38 -4.86
CA LEU A 123 -8.21 5.75 -5.80
C LEU A 123 -9.49 4.92 -5.58
N ILE A 124 -9.37 3.61 -5.38
CA ILE A 124 -10.52 2.72 -5.18
C ILE A 124 -11.14 2.95 -3.79
N VAL A 125 -10.33 3.07 -2.74
CA VAL A 125 -10.83 3.34 -1.38
C VAL A 125 -11.49 4.71 -1.29
N LEU A 126 -10.91 5.76 -1.90
CA LEU A 126 -11.51 7.09 -1.95
C LEU A 126 -12.83 7.09 -2.72
N SER A 127 -12.90 6.31 -3.81
CA SER A 127 -14.13 6.14 -4.60
C SER A 127 -15.21 5.39 -3.83
N TYR A 128 -14.83 4.40 -3.02
CA TYR A 128 -15.74 3.70 -2.12
C TYR A 128 -16.24 4.62 -1.00
N TYR A 129 -15.35 5.40 -0.37
CA TYR A 129 -15.72 6.38 0.64
C TYR A 129 -16.75 7.40 0.13
N HIS A 130 -16.54 7.98 -1.05
CA HIS A 130 -17.49 8.91 -1.67
C HIS A 130 -18.81 8.26 -2.14
N SER A 131 -18.88 6.93 -2.19
CA SER A 131 -20.11 6.22 -2.53
C SER A 131 -20.97 5.89 -1.30
N GLU A 132 -20.36 5.85 -0.11
CA GLU A 132 -21.02 5.49 1.16
C GLU A 132 -21.37 6.73 2.01
N VAL A 133 -20.74 7.87 1.74
CA VAL A 133 -21.06 9.20 2.32
C VAL A 133 -22.00 9.97 1.41
#